data_AF-A0A5E4D4R3-F1
#
_entry.id   AF-A0A5E4D4R3-F1
#
_cell.length_a   1.000
_cell.length_b   1.000
_cell.length_c   1.000
_cell.angle_alpha   90.00
_cell.angle_beta   90.00
_cell.angle_gamma   90.00
#
_symmetry.space_group_name_H-M   'P 1'
#
loop_
_entity.id
_entity.type
_entity.pdbx_description
1 polymer ?
#
loop_
_entity_poly.entity_id
_entity_poly.type
_entity_poly.pdbx_seq_one_letter_code
_entity_poly.pdbx_strand_id
1 'polypeptide(L)'
;MWRKTRSKVSGSLCVGADPNRNWDAGFGGPGASSSPCSDSYHGPRANSEVEVKSIVDFIKSHGEFKAFITLHSYSQLLMYPYGYKCTKSDNFDELMLVFLALVTVALASAHPPSEHFEGHKVFRVQVEDENHLDVIRELASNYQIDFWKPDSVIQVQARSPVDFSVKAEDCVAVEDLLEQNKLQYEVLISNLRNEMEAQFDSWSRAAGHSYTKYNNWETIEAWTQQVAKENPNLVSRSVIGTTFEGRPMYLLKVGKAKRNKPAIFIDCGFHAREWISPAFCQWFVREGTQFHYQSQPSPCLCKFSSMVPFYPHPMKFCFVIHTQAVRTYGQEIHMTELLNELDFYVLPVVNIDGYVYTWTKVGKAKRNKPAIFIDCGFHAREWISPAFCQWFVREAVRTYGQEIHMTELLNELDFYVLPVVNIDGYVYTWTKNRMWRKTRSTQAGTSCVGIDPNRNFAAGWCEVGASKNPCSDTYCGPAPESEKETKALADFIRNNLSSIKAYLTIHSYSQMLLYPYSYTYNLPKNNVELNSLAKAAVKELASLHGTKYTYGPGATTIYLAAGGSDDWAYDQGIKYAFTFELRDQGRHGFLLPESQIQATCEETLLAVKHMAGYVLEHLY
;
A
#
# COMPACT_ATOMS: atom_id res chain seq x y z
N MET A 1 -44.72 30.97 24.73
CA MET A 1 -43.95 29.95 23.97
C MET A 1 -42.64 29.71 24.70
N TRP A 2 -42.38 28.46 25.12
CA TRP A 2 -41.19 28.10 25.93
C TRP A 2 -39.91 28.09 25.08
N ARG A 3 -38.79 28.62 25.61
CA ARG A 3 -37.51 28.81 24.88
C ARG A 3 -36.32 28.06 25.51
N LYS A 4 -36.29 27.97 26.84
CA LYS A 4 -35.14 27.47 27.62
C LYS A 4 -35.11 25.94 27.71
N THR A 5 -34.01 25.39 28.20
CA THR A 5 -33.94 24.01 28.73
C THR A 5 -34.89 23.85 29.94
N ARG A 6 -34.83 22.72 30.65
CA ARG A 6 -35.67 22.46 31.83
C ARG A 6 -34.87 22.12 33.09
N SER A 7 -33.56 22.36 33.07
CA SER A 7 -32.69 22.20 34.24
C SER A 7 -33.20 22.99 35.46
N LYS A 8 -33.10 22.40 36.66
CA LYS A 8 -33.46 23.11 37.90
C LYS A 8 -32.38 24.13 38.23
N VAL A 9 -32.78 25.40 38.40
CA VAL A 9 -31.87 26.45 38.86
C VAL A 9 -31.97 26.56 40.38
N SER A 10 -30.86 26.29 41.07
CA SER A 10 -30.81 26.35 42.54
C SER A 10 -31.23 27.73 43.05
N GLY A 11 -32.17 27.78 44.01
CA GLY A 11 -32.67 29.02 44.59
C GLY A 11 -33.64 29.82 43.72
N SER A 12 -34.11 29.29 42.59
CA SER A 12 -35.11 29.94 41.72
C SER A 12 -36.33 29.05 41.45
N LEU A 13 -37.50 29.68 41.34
CA LEU A 13 -38.73 29.03 40.83
C LEU A 13 -38.73 28.90 39.29
N CYS A 14 -37.83 29.61 38.61
CA CYS A 14 -37.66 29.57 37.17
C CYS A 14 -36.71 28.44 36.77
N VAL A 15 -37.00 27.74 35.68
CA VAL A 15 -36.24 26.56 35.23
C VAL A 15 -35.58 26.81 33.86
N GLY A 16 -34.44 26.16 33.65
CA GLY A 16 -33.69 26.14 32.39
C GLY A 16 -32.87 27.39 32.10
N ALA A 17 -31.90 27.21 31.21
CA ALA A 17 -31.12 28.26 30.56
C ALA A 17 -31.41 28.30 29.05
N ASP A 18 -31.11 29.42 28.41
CA ASP A 18 -31.07 29.51 26.95
C ASP A 18 -29.84 28.75 26.44
N PRO A 19 -30.00 27.62 25.72
CA PRO A 19 -28.86 26.83 25.26
C PRO A 19 -27.98 27.63 24.28
N ASN A 20 -28.53 28.63 23.57
CA ASN A 20 -27.76 29.51 22.69
C ASN A 20 -27.00 30.63 23.43
N ARG A 21 -27.10 30.67 24.77
CA ARG A 21 -26.32 31.57 25.64
C ARG A 21 -25.41 30.82 26.60
N ASN A 22 -25.42 29.49 26.57
CA ASN A 22 -24.67 28.64 27.48
C ASN A 22 -23.26 28.28 26.95
N TRP A 23 -22.78 28.90 25.87
CA TRP A 23 -21.46 28.63 25.28
C TRP A 23 -20.36 29.48 25.91
N ASP A 24 -19.11 29.03 25.83
CA ASP A 24 -17.93 29.74 26.38
C ASP A 24 -17.51 30.98 25.57
N ALA A 25 -17.92 31.06 24.30
CA ALA A 25 -17.69 32.22 23.43
C ALA A 25 -18.50 33.46 23.89
N GLY A 26 -17.87 34.34 24.67
CA GLY A 26 -18.49 35.58 25.15
C GLY A 26 -19.54 35.36 26.23
N PHE A 27 -19.39 34.31 27.05
CA PHE A 27 -20.32 33.93 28.12
C PHE A 27 -20.69 35.12 29.03
N GLY A 28 -21.99 35.36 29.22
CA GLY A 28 -22.50 36.50 30.00
C GLY A 28 -22.34 37.87 29.34
N GLY A 29 -21.93 37.93 28.07
CA GLY A 29 -21.77 39.15 27.30
C GLY A 29 -23.09 39.79 26.82
N PRO A 30 -23.02 40.80 25.94
CA PRO A 30 -24.18 41.52 25.44
C PRO A 30 -25.24 40.58 24.84
N GLY A 31 -26.51 40.75 25.26
CA GLY A 31 -27.63 39.92 24.80
C GLY A 31 -27.84 38.63 25.61
N ALA A 32 -27.08 38.41 26.69
CA ALA A 32 -27.29 37.36 27.69
C ALA A 32 -27.77 37.97 29.02
N SER A 33 -28.53 37.20 29.83
CA SER A 33 -29.00 37.64 31.15
C SER A 33 -28.53 36.71 32.25
N SER A 34 -28.23 37.26 33.43
CA SER A 34 -27.92 36.51 34.65
C SER A 34 -29.17 36.20 35.50
N SER A 35 -30.35 36.70 35.12
CA SER A 35 -31.61 36.43 35.83
C SER A 35 -32.18 35.07 35.40
N PRO A 36 -32.38 34.11 36.32
CA PRO A 36 -32.96 32.80 36.00
C PRO A 36 -34.33 32.85 35.33
N CYS A 37 -35.07 33.93 35.53
CA CYS A 37 -36.40 34.12 34.95
C CYS A 37 -36.38 34.80 33.58
N SER A 38 -35.21 35.24 33.09
CA SER A 38 -35.06 35.78 31.74
C SER A 38 -35.09 34.68 30.69
N ASP A 39 -35.70 34.95 29.54
CA ASP A 39 -35.66 34.08 28.35
C ASP A 39 -34.25 33.92 27.77
N SER A 40 -33.35 34.86 28.05
CA SER A 40 -31.94 34.85 27.63
C SER A 40 -30.97 34.46 28.76
N TYR A 41 -31.48 33.78 29.80
CA TYR A 41 -30.66 33.34 30.93
C TYR A 41 -29.53 32.42 30.46
N HIS A 42 -28.27 32.78 30.72
CA HIS A 42 -27.11 32.02 30.20
C HIS A 42 -26.74 30.78 31.01
N GLY A 43 -27.37 30.56 32.16
CA GLY A 43 -27.01 29.48 33.09
C GLY A 43 -25.87 29.88 34.06
N PRO A 44 -25.54 29.04 35.05
CA PRO A 44 -24.57 29.39 36.10
C PRO A 44 -23.11 29.48 35.62
N ARG A 45 -22.75 28.75 34.55
CA ARG A 45 -21.42 28.78 33.91
C ARG A 45 -21.54 28.30 32.46
N ALA A 46 -20.53 28.56 31.64
CA ALA A 46 -20.48 28.01 30.29
C ALA A 46 -20.55 26.47 30.33
N ASN A 47 -21.28 25.89 29.38
CA ASN A 47 -21.53 24.46 29.21
C ASN A 47 -22.12 23.80 30.47
N SER A 48 -22.93 24.55 31.23
CA SER A 48 -23.64 24.03 32.41
C SER A 48 -24.84 23.16 32.06
N GLU A 49 -25.44 23.40 30.88
CA GLU A 49 -26.53 22.57 30.35
C GLU A 49 -25.93 21.31 29.71
N VAL A 50 -26.48 20.15 30.07
CA VAL A 50 -25.94 18.84 29.63
C VAL A 50 -26.06 18.69 28.11
N GLU A 51 -27.07 19.32 27.51
CA GLU A 51 -27.31 19.47 26.08
C GLU A 51 -26.10 20.11 25.38
N VAL A 52 -25.66 21.27 25.89
CA VAL A 52 -24.56 22.05 25.31
C VAL A 52 -23.23 21.39 25.60
N LYS A 53 -23.04 20.86 26.82
CA LYS A 53 -21.83 20.13 27.19
C LYS A 53 -21.59 18.89 26.32
N SER A 54 -22.63 18.13 25.99
CA SER A 54 -22.50 16.93 25.17
C SER A 54 -22.03 17.25 23.75
N ILE A 55 -22.52 18.35 23.15
CA ILE A 55 -22.08 18.82 21.84
C ILE A 55 -20.62 19.29 21.89
N VAL A 56 -20.25 20.06 22.93
CA VAL A 56 -18.87 20.55 23.12
C VAL A 56 -17.87 19.41 23.28
N ASP A 57 -18.18 18.43 24.12
CA ASP A 57 -17.30 17.27 24.36
C ASP A 57 -17.14 16.45 23.06
N PHE A 58 -18.23 16.26 22.30
CA PHE A 58 -18.19 15.54 21.02
C PHE A 58 -17.32 16.26 19.99
N ILE A 59 -17.51 17.57 19.78
CA ILE A 59 -16.72 18.35 18.83
C ILE A 59 -15.23 18.34 19.19
N LYS A 60 -14.90 18.51 20.48
CA LYS A 60 -13.52 18.52 20.98
C LYS A 60 -12.85 17.14 20.88
N SER A 61 -13.59 16.05 21.10
CA SER A 61 -13.06 14.69 21.01
C SER A 61 -12.83 14.19 19.58
N HIS A 62 -13.60 14.68 18.60
CA HIS A 62 -13.50 14.26 17.20
C HIS A 62 -12.29 14.86 16.48
N GLY A 63 -12.01 16.15 16.71
CA GLY A 63 -10.80 16.83 16.24
C GLY A 63 -10.78 17.30 14.77
N GLU A 64 -11.77 16.96 13.94
CA GLU A 64 -11.76 17.26 12.49
C GLU A 64 -13.06 17.93 11.95
N PHE A 65 -13.78 18.67 12.81
CA PHE A 65 -14.90 19.51 12.38
C PHE A 65 -14.41 20.75 11.61
N LYS A 66 -14.97 20.99 10.40
CA LYS A 66 -14.64 22.17 9.58
C LYS A 66 -15.72 23.25 9.63
N ALA A 67 -16.94 22.87 9.93
CA ALA A 67 -18.07 23.79 10.08
C ALA A 67 -19.03 23.29 11.16
N PHE A 68 -19.57 24.25 11.91
CA PHE A 68 -20.66 24.06 12.85
C PHE A 68 -21.84 24.89 12.35
N ILE A 69 -22.94 24.24 12.01
CA ILE A 69 -24.12 24.89 11.44
C ILE A 69 -25.26 24.71 12.44
N THR A 70 -25.73 25.84 12.98
CA THR A 70 -26.92 25.88 13.82
C THR A 70 -28.08 26.51 13.06
N LEU A 71 -29.26 25.90 13.15
CA LEU A 71 -30.44 26.31 12.39
C LEU A 71 -31.51 26.88 13.31
N HIS A 72 -31.76 28.18 13.13
CA HIS A 72 -32.83 28.93 13.80
C HIS A 72 -33.95 29.29 12.82
N SER A 73 -35.19 29.26 13.28
CA SER A 73 -36.34 29.70 12.47
C SER A 73 -36.79 31.10 12.88
N TYR A 74 -36.84 32.05 11.95
CA TYR A 74 -37.68 33.28 11.94
C TYR A 74 -37.14 34.32 10.94
N SER A 75 -35.83 34.33 10.69
CA SER A 75 -35.15 35.33 9.86
C SER A 75 -34.39 34.65 8.72
N GLN A 76 -34.61 35.05 7.47
CA GLN A 76 -33.93 34.51 6.28
C GLN A 76 -32.47 34.97 6.19
N LEU A 77 -31.68 34.70 7.22
CA LEU A 77 -30.33 35.23 7.40
C LEU A 77 -29.33 34.08 7.51
N LEU A 78 -28.21 34.21 6.79
CA LEU A 78 -27.02 33.36 6.94
C LEU A 78 -25.96 34.19 7.68
N MET A 79 -25.58 33.74 8.87
CA MET A 79 -24.61 34.44 9.73
C MET A 79 -23.29 33.65 9.77
N TYR A 80 -22.17 34.34 9.63
CA TYR A 80 -20.81 33.78 9.75
C TYR A 80 -20.18 34.22 11.09
N PRO A 81 -19.09 33.57 11.57
CA PRO A 81 -18.48 33.91 12.85
C PRO A 81 -18.06 35.39 12.99
N TYR A 82 -17.93 35.86 14.24
CA TYR A 82 -17.56 37.23 14.65
C TYR A 82 -18.66 38.30 14.66
N GLY A 83 -19.90 37.94 15.02
CA GLY A 83 -20.96 38.94 15.25
C GLY A 83 -20.69 40.00 16.32
N TYR A 84 -19.55 39.94 17.05
CA TYR A 84 -19.16 40.88 18.10
C TYR A 84 -17.73 41.44 17.98
N LYS A 85 -16.94 41.10 16.94
CA LYS A 85 -15.58 41.63 16.71
C LYS A 85 -15.32 41.89 15.21
N CYS A 86 -14.84 43.07 14.86
CA CYS A 86 -14.49 43.45 13.47
C CYS A 86 -12.98 43.41 13.22
N THR A 87 -12.30 42.27 13.43
CA THR A 87 -10.84 42.14 13.18
C THR A 87 -10.48 40.76 12.63
N LYS A 88 -9.43 40.70 11.78
CA LYS A 88 -8.84 39.47 11.20
C LYS A 88 -7.97 38.72 12.24
N SER A 89 -7.78 37.41 12.01
CA SER A 89 -7.18 36.42 12.93
C SER A 89 -5.65 36.31 12.86
N ASP A 90 -5.06 35.79 13.95
CA ASP A 90 -3.70 36.04 14.44
C ASP A 90 -2.61 35.00 14.08
N ASN A 91 -2.87 33.99 13.26
CA ASN A 91 -1.92 32.87 13.08
C ASN A 91 -1.11 32.97 11.77
N PHE A 92 -0.49 34.12 11.53
CA PHE A 92 0.36 34.36 10.36
C PHE A 92 1.84 33.99 10.58
N ASP A 93 2.36 34.08 11.81
CA ASP A 93 3.82 34.09 12.04
C ASP A 93 4.38 32.98 12.95
N GLU A 94 3.60 31.99 13.41
CA GLU A 94 4.09 30.90 14.28
C GLU A 94 4.40 29.59 13.52
N LEU A 95 5.09 29.76 12.41
CA LEU A 95 6.00 28.78 11.83
C LEU A 95 7.38 29.42 11.94
N MET A 96 8.33 28.76 12.62
CA MET A 96 9.81 28.87 12.52
C MET A 96 10.47 28.94 13.90
N LEU A 97 10.82 27.78 14.51
CA LEU A 97 12.07 27.64 15.27
C LEU A 97 12.32 26.20 15.77
N VAL A 98 13.58 25.79 15.56
CA VAL A 98 14.37 24.74 16.24
C VAL A 98 14.55 23.40 15.51
N PHE A 99 15.47 23.47 14.54
CA PHE A 99 16.35 22.40 14.08
C PHE A 99 17.65 22.38 14.90
N LEU A 100 18.29 21.19 15.00
CA LEU A 100 19.72 20.84 15.24
C LEU A 100 20.23 20.45 16.64
N ALA A 101 20.63 19.17 16.78
CA ALA A 101 21.99 18.68 17.15
C ALA A 101 22.03 17.13 17.11
N LEU A 102 22.73 16.49 16.15
CA LEU A 102 24.08 15.85 16.23
C LEU A 102 24.13 14.51 17.00
N VAL A 103 24.95 13.48 16.73
CA VAL A 103 25.72 12.90 15.59
C VAL A 103 26.35 11.58 16.12
N THR A 104 26.46 10.57 15.23
CA THR A 104 27.27 9.31 15.16
C THR A 104 28.05 8.70 16.35
N VAL A 105 28.09 7.36 16.41
CA VAL A 105 29.34 6.55 16.39
C VAL A 105 29.07 5.17 15.75
N ALA A 106 29.97 4.75 14.85
CA ALA A 106 30.09 3.42 14.26
C ALA A 106 31.11 2.57 15.05
N LEU A 107 31.02 1.23 15.02
CA LEU A 107 32.20 0.35 15.09
C LEU A 107 31.92 -1.02 14.47
N ALA A 108 32.95 -1.54 13.82
CA ALA A 108 32.99 -2.68 12.92
C ALA A 108 32.96 -4.04 13.64
N SER A 109 32.63 -5.10 12.89
CA SER A 109 32.91 -6.49 13.25
C SER A 109 33.42 -7.25 12.03
N ALA A 110 34.67 -7.70 12.10
CA ALA A 110 35.29 -8.58 11.11
C ALA A 110 34.52 -9.91 11.03
N HIS A 111 34.24 -10.38 9.81
CA HIS A 111 33.60 -11.67 9.55
C HIS A 111 34.60 -12.67 8.92
N PRO A 112 34.38 -13.99 9.09
CA PRO A 112 35.28 -15.06 8.63
C PRO A 112 35.33 -15.16 7.09
N PRO A 113 36.25 -15.94 6.50
CA PRO A 113 36.40 -16.00 5.04
C PRO A 113 35.09 -16.45 4.38
N SER A 114 34.60 -15.60 3.48
CA SER A 114 33.54 -15.89 2.52
C SER A 114 33.93 -17.12 1.69
N GLU A 115 32.96 -17.91 1.23
CA GLU A 115 33.25 -18.92 0.20
C GLU A 115 34.03 -18.27 -0.97
N HIS A 116 35.18 -18.84 -1.30
CA HIS A 116 36.10 -18.29 -2.29
C HIS A 116 35.65 -18.73 -3.69
N PHE A 117 35.07 -17.80 -4.45
CA PHE A 117 34.64 -18.03 -5.85
C PHE A 117 35.79 -17.86 -6.87
N GLU A 118 37.04 -17.94 -6.43
CA GLU A 118 38.21 -17.77 -7.29
C GLU A 118 38.24 -18.86 -8.36
N GLY A 119 38.27 -18.46 -9.63
CA GLY A 119 38.30 -19.39 -10.76
C GLY A 119 37.00 -20.14 -11.04
N HIS A 120 35.92 -19.86 -10.30
CA HIS A 120 34.59 -20.36 -10.66
C HIS A 120 34.16 -19.73 -11.99
N LYS A 121 33.52 -20.53 -12.84
CA LYS A 121 33.00 -20.09 -14.14
C LYS A 121 31.47 -20.16 -14.17
N VAL A 122 30.85 -19.29 -14.96
CA VAL A 122 29.43 -19.39 -15.33
C VAL A 122 29.34 -19.73 -16.81
N PHE A 123 28.66 -20.83 -17.11
CA PHE A 123 28.46 -21.34 -18.46
C PHE A 123 27.04 -21.04 -18.91
N ARG A 124 26.87 -20.76 -20.20
CA ARG A 124 25.60 -20.82 -20.93
C ARG A 124 25.67 -21.96 -21.93
N VAL A 125 24.80 -22.95 -21.77
CA VAL A 125 24.74 -24.12 -22.64
C VAL A 125 23.44 -24.12 -23.44
N GLN A 126 23.53 -24.37 -24.75
CA GLN A 126 22.36 -24.52 -25.62
C GLN A 126 21.91 -25.98 -25.61
N VAL A 127 20.75 -26.24 -25.04
CA VAL A 127 20.12 -27.58 -25.03
C VAL A 127 19.22 -27.67 -26.25
N GLU A 128 19.47 -28.58 -27.19
CA GLU A 128 18.70 -28.67 -28.44
C GLU A 128 17.64 -29.78 -28.40
N ASP A 129 17.96 -30.90 -27.75
CA ASP A 129 17.15 -32.12 -27.71
C ASP A 129 17.23 -32.85 -26.36
N GLU A 130 16.54 -34.00 -26.26
CA GLU A 130 16.48 -34.83 -25.05
C GLU A 130 17.83 -35.47 -24.69
N ASN A 131 18.71 -35.73 -25.66
CA ASN A 131 20.04 -36.26 -25.35
C ASN A 131 20.89 -35.19 -24.64
N HIS A 132 20.82 -33.94 -25.10
CA HIS A 132 21.47 -32.82 -24.40
C HIS A 132 20.91 -32.65 -22.99
N LEU A 133 19.59 -32.82 -22.80
CA LEU A 133 18.96 -32.78 -21.48
C LEU A 133 19.53 -33.84 -20.53
N ASP A 134 19.72 -35.07 -21.00
CA ASP A 134 20.27 -36.15 -20.20
C ASP A 134 21.72 -35.88 -19.77
N VAL A 135 22.52 -35.23 -20.63
CA VAL A 135 23.88 -34.77 -20.27
C VAL A 135 23.85 -33.70 -19.17
N ILE A 136 22.94 -32.72 -19.24
CA ILE A 136 22.78 -31.72 -18.17
C ILE A 136 22.32 -32.36 -16.85
N ARG A 137 21.46 -33.38 -16.91
CA ARG A 137 21.03 -34.17 -15.74
C ARG A 137 22.17 -34.96 -15.13
N GLU A 138 23.03 -35.55 -15.97
CA GLU A 138 24.24 -36.25 -15.53
C GLU A 138 25.22 -35.27 -14.84
N LEU A 139 25.45 -34.10 -15.45
CA LEU A 139 26.27 -33.04 -14.85
C LEU A 139 25.79 -32.66 -13.45
N ALA A 140 24.50 -32.38 -13.32
CA ALA A 140 23.89 -31.99 -12.04
C ALA A 140 23.94 -33.10 -10.97
N SER A 141 24.07 -34.37 -11.38
CA SER A 141 24.15 -35.52 -10.48
C SER A 141 25.59 -35.79 -10.01
N ASN A 142 26.57 -35.50 -10.87
CA ASN A 142 27.97 -35.84 -10.65
C ASN A 142 28.79 -34.67 -10.06
N TYR A 143 28.38 -33.43 -10.30
CA TYR A 143 29.11 -32.23 -9.88
C TYR A 143 28.22 -31.30 -9.05
N GLN A 144 28.85 -30.46 -8.23
CA GLN A 144 28.13 -29.42 -7.50
C GLN A 144 27.87 -28.23 -8.42
N ILE A 145 26.72 -28.25 -9.08
CA ILE A 145 26.27 -27.21 -10.02
C ILE A 145 25.29 -26.26 -9.34
N ASP A 146 25.52 -24.95 -9.43
CA ASP A 146 24.55 -23.92 -9.02
C ASP A 146 23.85 -23.34 -10.26
N PHE A 147 22.59 -23.70 -10.44
CA PHE A 147 21.78 -23.29 -11.59
C PHE A 147 21.32 -21.83 -11.44
N TRP A 148 21.59 -21.03 -12.47
CA TRP A 148 21.21 -19.62 -12.55
C TRP A 148 19.93 -19.43 -13.37
N LYS A 149 19.84 -20.11 -14.52
CA LYS A 149 18.65 -20.11 -15.38
C LYS A 149 18.55 -21.43 -16.18
N PRO A 150 17.48 -22.21 -16.07
CA PRO A 150 16.42 -22.11 -15.06
C PRO A 150 16.96 -22.36 -13.64
N ASP A 151 16.10 -22.31 -12.63
CA ASP A 151 16.46 -22.41 -11.21
C ASP A 151 16.85 -23.82 -10.74
N SER A 152 16.52 -24.86 -11.50
CA SER A 152 17.02 -26.21 -11.30
C SER A 152 17.00 -27.03 -12.59
N VAL A 153 17.72 -28.14 -12.57
CA VAL A 153 17.78 -29.10 -13.68
C VAL A 153 16.41 -29.64 -14.11
N ILE A 154 15.43 -29.68 -13.19
CA ILE A 154 14.07 -30.19 -13.48
C ILE A 154 13.26 -29.27 -14.40
N GLN A 155 13.63 -27.99 -14.50
CA GLN A 155 12.98 -27.00 -15.36
C GLN A 155 13.70 -26.82 -16.70
N VAL A 156 14.81 -27.51 -16.94
CA VAL A 156 15.54 -27.42 -18.20
C VAL A 156 14.68 -28.04 -19.31
N GLN A 157 14.48 -27.27 -20.38
CA GLN A 157 13.69 -27.67 -21.53
C GLN A 157 14.57 -27.71 -22.78
N ALA A 158 14.25 -28.63 -23.70
CA ALA A 158 14.86 -28.62 -25.02
C ALA A 158 14.62 -27.28 -25.72
N ARG A 159 15.61 -26.83 -26.50
CA ARG A 159 15.65 -25.55 -27.24
C ARG A 159 15.66 -24.31 -26.35
N SER A 160 16.13 -24.44 -25.11
CA SER A 160 16.31 -23.33 -24.19
C SER A 160 17.76 -23.27 -23.67
N PRO A 161 18.33 -22.08 -23.47
CA PRO A 161 19.65 -21.94 -22.86
C PRO A 161 19.61 -22.27 -21.37
N VAL A 162 20.71 -22.81 -20.86
CA VAL A 162 20.93 -23.10 -19.44
C VAL A 162 22.15 -22.35 -18.95
N ASP A 163 21.97 -21.49 -17.96
CA ASP A 163 23.02 -20.79 -17.25
C ASP A 163 23.30 -21.49 -15.91
N PHE A 164 24.54 -21.87 -15.64
CA PHE A 164 24.93 -22.45 -14.35
C PHE A 164 26.38 -22.13 -13.99
N SER A 165 26.68 -22.07 -12.70
CA SER A 165 28.03 -21.88 -12.18
C SER A 165 28.66 -23.19 -11.73
N VAL A 166 29.97 -23.28 -11.95
CA VAL A 166 30.81 -24.46 -11.67
C VAL A 166 32.02 -24.02 -10.86
N LYS A 167 32.42 -24.86 -9.90
CA LYS A 167 33.64 -24.64 -9.12
C LYS A 167 34.89 -24.72 -10.00
N ALA A 168 35.91 -23.98 -9.63
CA ALA A 168 37.18 -23.94 -10.36
C ALA A 168 37.79 -25.33 -10.61
N GLU A 169 37.70 -26.22 -9.62
CA GLU A 169 38.23 -27.59 -9.67
C GLU A 169 37.48 -28.51 -10.65
N ASP A 170 36.19 -28.23 -10.89
CA ASP A 170 35.32 -29.05 -11.76
C ASP A 170 35.22 -28.49 -13.18
N CYS A 171 35.61 -27.22 -13.42
CA CYS A 171 35.45 -26.54 -14.71
C CYS A 171 36.01 -27.32 -15.91
N VAL A 172 37.21 -27.91 -15.77
CA VAL A 172 37.85 -28.67 -16.86
C VAL A 172 37.05 -29.92 -17.19
N ALA A 173 36.61 -30.68 -16.18
CA ALA A 173 35.85 -31.90 -16.37
C ALA A 173 34.45 -31.62 -16.97
N VAL A 174 33.84 -30.50 -16.58
CA VAL A 174 32.57 -30.04 -17.16
C VAL A 174 32.74 -29.62 -18.61
N GLU A 175 33.77 -28.83 -18.96
CA GLU A 175 34.08 -28.44 -20.34
C GLU A 175 34.32 -29.68 -21.22
N ASP A 176 35.14 -30.63 -20.76
CA ASP A 176 35.39 -31.89 -21.46
C ASP A 176 34.09 -32.67 -21.71
N LEU A 177 33.18 -32.75 -20.74
CA LEU A 177 31.91 -33.46 -20.90
C LEU A 177 30.99 -32.76 -21.91
N LEU A 178 30.92 -31.42 -21.87
CA LEU A 178 30.14 -30.64 -22.83
C LEU A 178 30.67 -30.82 -24.26
N GLU A 179 32.00 -30.79 -24.43
CA GLU A 179 32.66 -30.96 -25.74
C GLU A 179 32.51 -32.38 -26.29
N GLN A 180 32.69 -33.42 -25.46
CA GLN A 180 32.52 -34.81 -25.85
C GLN A 180 31.10 -35.12 -26.34
N ASN A 181 30.11 -34.50 -25.68
CA ASN A 181 28.70 -34.62 -26.05
C ASN A 181 28.24 -33.58 -27.07
N LYS A 182 29.16 -32.75 -27.61
CA LYS A 182 28.91 -31.74 -28.65
C LYS A 182 27.86 -30.69 -28.26
N LEU A 183 27.72 -30.39 -26.97
CA LEU A 183 26.87 -29.28 -26.53
C LEU A 183 27.56 -27.95 -26.87
N GLN A 184 26.83 -27.07 -27.56
CA GLN A 184 27.26 -25.70 -27.79
C GLN A 184 27.21 -24.93 -26.47
N TYR A 185 28.32 -24.34 -26.05
CA TYR A 185 28.39 -23.56 -24.82
C TYR A 185 29.20 -22.26 -24.99
N GLU A 186 28.92 -21.31 -24.11
CA GLU A 186 29.64 -20.05 -23.94
C GLU A 186 30.03 -19.91 -22.47
N VAL A 187 31.24 -19.42 -22.19
CA VAL A 187 31.64 -19.02 -20.84
C VAL A 187 31.23 -17.56 -20.63
N LEU A 188 30.11 -17.34 -19.96
CA LEU A 188 29.58 -16.00 -19.67
C LEU A 188 30.51 -15.24 -18.71
N ILE A 189 30.97 -15.93 -17.66
CA ILE A 189 31.87 -15.38 -16.64
C ILE A 189 33.03 -16.35 -16.47
N SER A 190 34.24 -15.88 -16.77
CA SER A 190 35.46 -16.69 -16.71
C SER A 190 36.10 -16.74 -15.32
N ASN A 191 35.80 -15.76 -14.46
CA ASN A 191 36.19 -15.77 -13.05
C ASN A 191 35.13 -15.01 -12.23
N LEU A 192 34.32 -15.76 -11.50
CA LEU A 192 33.21 -15.22 -10.72
C LEU A 192 33.68 -14.29 -9.59
N ARG A 193 34.88 -14.50 -9.05
CA ARG A 193 35.47 -13.60 -8.03
C ARG A 193 35.68 -12.20 -8.58
N ASN A 194 36.18 -12.08 -9.80
CA ASN A 194 36.44 -10.77 -10.43
C ASN A 194 35.13 -10.01 -10.66
N GLU A 195 34.07 -10.69 -11.12
CA GLU A 195 32.75 -10.07 -11.29
C GLU A 195 32.13 -9.66 -9.94
N MET A 196 32.34 -10.43 -8.88
CA MET A 196 31.90 -10.04 -7.53
C MET A 196 32.61 -8.79 -7.01
N GLU A 197 33.90 -8.64 -7.28
CA GLU A 197 34.65 -7.43 -6.93
C GLU A 197 34.25 -6.25 -7.80
N ALA A 198 34.03 -6.47 -9.09
CA ALA A 198 33.55 -5.47 -10.04
C ALA A 198 32.11 -5.05 -9.79
N GLN A 199 31.32 -5.82 -9.03
CA GLN A 199 29.95 -5.45 -8.68
C GLN A 199 29.91 -4.11 -7.93
N PHE A 200 30.91 -3.81 -7.09
CA PHE A 200 31.01 -2.59 -6.29
C PHE A 200 31.80 -1.48 -7.00
N ASP A 201 31.33 -1.08 -8.19
CA ASP A 201 31.99 -0.10 -9.06
C ASP A 201 31.60 1.37 -8.80
N SER A 202 30.81 1.65 -7.76
CA SER A 202 30.37 3.02 -7.48
C SER A 202 31.52 3.93 -7.03
N TRP A 203 31.71 5.02 -7.77
CA TRP A 203 32.68 6.08 -7.47
C TRP A 203 32.32 6.90 -6.21
N SER A 204 31.10 6.75 -5.68
CA SER A 204 30.64 7.49 -4.51
C SER A 204 31.39 7.05 -3.26
N ARG A 205 32.05 7.99 -2.58
CA ARG A 205 32.74 7.74 -1.30
C ARG A 205 31.86 7.97 -0.07
N ALA A 206 30.56 8.24 -0.27
CA ALA A 206 29.63 8.45 0.84
C ALA A 206 29.50 7.16 1.66
N ALA A 207 29.71 7.30 2.98
CA ALA A 207 29.44 6.25 3.94
C ALA A 207 27.94 6.28 4.32
N GLY A 208 27.32 5.10 4.44
CA GLY A 208 25.90 4.94 4.76
C GLY A 208 25.04 4.56 3.56
N HIS A 209 23.72 4.75 3.71
CA HIS A 209 22.72 4.39 2.70
C HIS A 209 22.95 5.13 1.36
N SER A 210 22.81 4.41 0.25
CA SER A 210 22.81 4.99 -1.09
C SER A 210 21.84 4.25 -2.01
N TYR A 211 21.07 5.00 -2.79
CA TYR A 211 20.16 4.44 -3.80
C TYR A 211 20.87 3.95 -5.07
N THR A 212 22.16 4.25 -5.23
CA THR A 212 23.00 3.81 -6.35
C THR A 212 24.10 2.84 -5.90
N LYS A 213 23.91 2.19 -4.76
CA LYS A 213 24.76 1.13 -4.22
C LYS A 213 23.91 -0.02 -3.71
N TYR A 214 24.50 -1.19 -3.58
CA TYR A 214 23.86 -2.26 -2.81
C TYR A 214 24.04 -2.00 -1.32
N ASN A 215 22.97 -2.13 -0.55
CA ASN A 215 22.95 -1.83 0.88
C ASN A 215 22.80 -3.14 1.66
N ASN A 216 23.61 -3.35 2.69
CA ASN A 216 23.40 -4.47 3.61
C ASN A 216 22.10 -4.30 4.42
N TRP A 217 21.66 -5.36 5.10
CA TRP A 217 20.38 -5.36 5.81
C TRP A 217 20.29 -4.25 6.87
N GLU A 218 21.33 -4.05 7.68
CA GLU A 218 21.35 -3.05 8.75
C GLU A 218 21.14 -1.64 8.19
N THR A 219 21.71 -1.36 7.02
CA THR A 219 21.54 -0.08 6.32
C THR A 219 20.11 0.06 5.78
N ILE A 220 19.52 -1.00 5.22
CA ILE A 220 18.13 -1.00 4.75
C ILE A 220 17.15 -0.83 5.94
N GLU A 221 17.36 -1.55 7.03
CA GLU A 221 16.55 -1.45 8.25
C GLU A 221 16.55 -0.02 8.80
N ALA A 222 17.74 0.59 8.96
CA ALA A 222 17.87 1.98 9.40
C ALA A 222 17.18 2.95 8.43
N TRP A 223 17.34 2.73 7.12
CA TRP A 223 16.68 3.51 6.08
C TRP A 223 15.15 3.45 6.18
N THR A 224 14.54 2.28 6.41
CA THR A 224 13.08 2.17 6.55
C THR A 224 12.54 3.04 7.69
N GLN A 225 13.29 3.14 8.80
CA GLN A 225 12.94 4.02 9.91
C GLN A 225 13.08 5.49 9.54
N GLN A 226 14.21 5.83 8.92
CA GLN A 226 14.57 7.19 8.55
C GLN A 226 13.56 7.77 7.56
N VAL A 227 13.26 7.07 6.48
CA VAL A 227 12.35 7.55 5.43
C VAL A 227 10.92 7.75 5.97
N ALA A 228 10.44 6.89 6.86
CA ALA A 228 9.15 7.04 7.52
C ALA A 228 9.13 8.23 8.49
N LYS A 229 10.22 8.43 9.24
CA LYS A 229 10.36 9.56 10.18
C LYS A 229 10.45 10.91 9.47
N GLU A 230 11.14 10.97 8.33
CA GLU A 230 11.29 12.19 7.53
C GLU A 230 10.02 12.53 6.74
N ASN A 231 9.19 11.53 6.43
CA ASN A 231 8.01 11.69 5.58
C ASN A 231 6.72 11.15 6.23
N PRO A 232 6.37 11.53 7.47
CA PRO A 232 5.29 10.89 8.24
C PRO A 232 3.89 11.09 7.64
N ASN A 233 3.74 12.05 6.73
CA ASN A 233 2.48 12.32 6.01
C ASN A 233 2.26 11.42 4.78
N LEU A 234 3.30 10.71 4.34
CA LEU A 234 3.31 9.87 3.15
C LEU A 234 3.77 8.45 3.43
N VAL A 235 4.67 8.25 4.39
CA VAL A 235 5.30 6.95 4.67
C VAL A 235 5.06 6.57 6.11
N SER A 236 4.55 5.36 6.33
CA SER A 236 4.47 4.73 7.64
C SER A 236 5.12 3.36 7.61
N ARG A 237 5.72 2.96 8.72
CA ARG A 237 6.42 1.67 8.87
C ARG A 237 5.66 0.77 9.83
N SER A 238 5.50 -0.49 9.47
CA SER A 238 4.92 -1.53 10.30
C SER A 238 5.76 -2.81 10.25
N VAL A 239 5.54 -3.71 11.20
CA VAL A 239 6.15 -5.05 11.19
C VAL A 239 5.04 -6.05 10.91
N ILE A 240 5.21 -6.86 9.86
CA ILE A 240 4.19 -7.84 9.45
C ILE A 240 4.47 -9.26 9.96
N GLY A 241 5.69 -9.49 10.44
CA GLY A 241 6.12 -10.79 10.93
C GLY A 241 7.59 -10.78 11.34
N THR A 242 8.12 -11.98 11.52
CA THR A 242 9.51 -12.19 11.93
C THR A 242 10.07 -13.38 11.17
N THR A 243 11.31 -13.26 10.70
CA THR A 243 12.00 -14.31 9.95
C THR A 243 12.31 -15.54 10.82
N PHE A 244 12.81 -16.60 10.20
CA PHE A 244 13.27 -17.78 10.92
C PHE A 244 14.29 -17.44 12.03
N GLU A 245 15.32 -16.65 11.71
CA GLU A 245 16.41 -16.23 12.61
C GLU A 245 16.03 -15.05 13.51
N GLY A 246 14.78 -14.58 13.50
CA GLY A 246 14.28 -13.62 14.48
C GLY A 246 14.32 -12.14 14.05
N ARG A 247 14.52 -11.84 12.75
CA ARG A 247 14.56 -10.46 12.24
C ARG A 247 13.16 -9.93 11.92
N PRO A 248 12.82 -8.69 12.29
CA PRO A 248 11.52 -8.10 11.99
C PRO A 248 11.36 -7.81 10.48
N MET A 249 10.21 -8.18 9.92
CA MET A 249 9.87 -7.91 8.52
C MET A 249 9.15 -6.56 8.41
N TYR A 250 9.87 -5.53 7.96
CA TYR A 250 9.33 -4.18 7.86
C TYR A 250 8.59 -3.93 6.54
N LEU A 251 7.32 -3.54 6.66
CA LEU A 251 6.52 -3.07 5.54
C LEU A 251 6.37 -1.55 5.60
N LEU A 252 6.67 -0.88 4.48
CA LEU A 252 6.42 0.54 4.28
C LEU A 252 5.08 0.74 3.58
N LYS A 253 4.16 1.45 4.21
CA LYS A 253 2.97 1.96 3.54
C LYS A 253 3.27 3.36 3.03
N VAL A 254 3.26 3.53 1.70
CA VAL A 254 3.55 4.77 0.99
C VAL A 254 2.29 5.28 0.31
N GLY A 255 1.83 6.45 0.68
CA GLY A 255 0.60 7.05 0.17
C GLY A 255 0.15 8.17 1.07
N LYS A 256 -0.51 9.18 0.49
CA LYS A 256 -1.10 10.25 1.26
C LYS A 256 -2.16 9.66 2.20
N ALA A 257 -1.93 9.81 3.50
CA ALA A 257 -2.90 9.41 4.51
C ALA A 257 -4.22 10.14 4.21
N LYS A 258 -5.32 9.38 4.04
CA LYS A 258 -6.66 9.97 4.07
C LYS A 258 -6.83 10.60 5.45
N ARG A 259 -6.82 11.93 5.49
CA ARG A 259 -7.33 12.69 6.64
C ARG A 259 -8.71 12.11 6.99
N ASN A 260 -9.08 12.12 8.27
CA ASN A 260 -10.47 11.87 8.61
C ASN A 260 -11.32 12.78 7.74
N LYS A 261 -12.44 12.26 7.23
CA LYS A 261 -13.36 13.07 6.44
C LYS A 261 -13.66 14.32 7.26
N PRO A 262 -13.43 15.52 6.70
CA PRO A 262 -13.84 16.73 7.37
C PRO A 262 -15.31 16.58 7.76
N ALA A 263 -15.61 16.87 9.02
CA ALA A 263 -16.94 16.69 9.57
C ALA A 263 -17.70 18.02 9.57
N ILE A 264 -18.98 17.98 9.23
CA ILE A 264 -19.91 19.08 9.44
C ILE A 264 -20.89 18.63 10.52
N PHE A 265 -20.98 19.40 11.60
CA PHE A 265 -22.02 19.21 12.61
C PHE A 265 -23.22 20.09 12.25
N ILE A 266 -24.40 19.48 12.18
CA ILE A 266 -25.67 20.20 11.96
C ILE A 266 -26.55 19.94 13.17
N ASP A 267 -26.89 21.00 13.89
CA ASP A 267 -27.88 20.94 14.96
C ASP A 267 -29.21 21.58 14.57
N CYS A 268 -30.27 21.06 15.18
CA CYS A 268 -31.61 21.56 15.04
C CYS A 268 -32.35 21.55 16.39
N GLY A 269 -33.36 22.42 16.53
CA GLY A 269 -34.25 22.42 17.69
C GLY A 269 -33.66 23.02 18.96
N PHE A 270 -32.75 23.99 18.84
CA PHE A 270 -32.20 24.73 19.98
C PHE A 270 -33.29 25.46 20.79
N HIS A 271 -34.24 26.11 20.11
CA HIS A 271 -35.41 26.68 20.78
C HIS A 271 -36.63 25.78 20.53
N ALA A 272 -37.31 25.39 21.61
CA ALA A 272 -38.44 24.44 21.56
C ALA A 272 -39.61 24.90 20.67
N ARG A 273 -39.69 26.19 20.36
CA ARG A 273 -40.73 26.79 19.50
C ARG A 273 -40.38 26.83 18.00
N GLU A 274 -39.18 26.41 17.61
CA GLU A 274 -38.68 26.51 16.24
C GLU A 274 -38.87 25.19 15.47
N TRP A 275 -40.13 24.77 15.30
CA TRP A 275 -40.48 23.42 14.85
C TRP A 275 -39.99 23.03 13.45
N ILE A 276 -39.72 24.00 12.58
CA ILE A 276 -39.17 23.75 11.24
C ILE A 276 -37.70 23.32 11.29
N SER A 277 -36.96 23.71 12.33
CA SER A 277 -35.54 23.36 12.50
C SER A 277 -35.38 21.83 12.66
N PRO A 278 -36.05 21.15 13.63
CA PRO A 278 -36.04 19.69 13.70
C PRO A 278 -36.55 18.98 12.44
N ALA A 279 -37.53 19.56 11.73
CA ALA A 279 -38.07 18.99 10.50
C ALA A 279 -37.03 19.01 9.35
N PHE A 280 -36.21 20.05 9.26
CA PHE A 280 -35.11 20.13 8.29
C PHE A 280 -34.05 19.05 8.55
N CYS A 281 -33.60 18.87 9.80
CA CYS A 281 -32.60 17.84 10.12
C CYS A 281 -33.09 16.43 9.74
N GLN A 282 -34.37 16.14 9.98
CA GLN A 282 -34.98 14.87 9.56
C GLN A 282 -35.02 14.73 8.03
N TRP A 283 -35.34 15.80 7.31
CA TRP A 283 -35.34 15.82 5.85
C TRP A 283 -33.92 15.62 5.28
N PHE A 284 -32.91 16.29 5.83
CA PHE A 284 -31.51 16.15 5.42
C PHE A 284 -31.01 14.70 5.55
N VAL A 285 -31.33 14.03 6.67
CA VAL A 285 -31.01 12.61 6.88
C VAL A 285 -31.74 11.72 5.86
N ARG A 286 -33.02 11.99 5.59
CA ARG A 286 -33.81 11.24 4.58
C ARG A 286 -33.21 11.35 3.19
N GLU A 287 -32.88 12.54 2.72
CA GLU A 287 -32.29 12.71 1.38
C GLU A 287 -30.90 12.05 1.31
N GLY A 288 -30.04 12.27 2.29
CA GLY A 288 -28.70 11.68 2.33
C GLY A 288 -28.70 10.14 2.35
N THR A 289 -29.74 9.51 2.92
CA THR A 289 -29.90 8.05 2.95
C THR A 289 -30.58 7.50 1.68
N GLN A 290 -31.50 8.23 1.06
CA GLN A 290 -32.16 7.81 -0.19
C GLN A 290 -31.19 7.76 -1.38
N PHE A 291 -30.20 8.66 -1.45
CA PHE A 291 -29.14 8.59 -2.47
C PHE A 291 -28.18 7.41 -2.28
N HIS A 292 -28.05 6.85 -1.07
CA HIS A 292 -27.27 5.63 -0.85
C HIS A 292 -27.91 4.43 -1.58
N TYR A 293 -29.23 4.32 -1.54
CA TYR A 293 -29.97 3.17 -2.07
C TYR A 293 -30.12 3.17 -3.59
N GLN A 294 -30.05 4.31 -4.28
CA GLN A 294 -30.14 4.36 -5.74
C GLN A 294 -28.84 3.98 -6.47
N SER A 295 -27.75 3.73 -5.74
CA SER A 295 -26.43 3.42 -6.32
C SER A 295 -26.07 1.92 -6.39
N GLN A 296 -27.01 1.02 -6.09
CA GLN A 296 -26.84 -0.42 -6.34
C GLN A 296 -27.79 -0.89 -7.46
N PRO A 297 -27.30 -1.63 -8.48
CA PRO A 297 -28.17 -2.17 -9.51
C PRO A 297 -28.87 -3.45 -9.04
N SER A 298 -30.15 -3.56 -9.44
CA SER A 298 -31.02 -4.76 -9.55
C SER A 298 -32.13 -4.95 -8.49
N PRO A 299 -33.17 -5.78 -8.77
CA PRO A 299 -34.32 -5.45 -9.61
C PRO A 299 -35.66 -5.53 -8.84
N CYS A 300 -36.65 -4.76 -9.30
CA CYS A 300 -38.11 -4.88 -9.09
C CYS A 300 -38.73 -5.23 -7.70
N LEU A 301 -39.77 -4.44 -7.38
CA LEU A 301 -40.97 -4.74 -6.57
C LEU A 301 -40.85 -4.76 -5.05
N CYS A 302 -41.42 -3.73 -4.42
CA CYS A 302 -42.57 -3.88 -3.51
C CYS A 302 -43.39 -2.58 -3.45
N LYS A 303 -44.64 -2.63 -3.95
CA LYS A 303 -45.70 -1.69 -3.58
C LYS A 303 -46.10 -1.96 -2.13
N PHE A 304 -46.25 -0.91 -1.33
CA PHE A 304 -47.31 -0.88 -0.32
C PHE A 304 -48.03 0.47 -0.39
N SER A 305 -49.36 0.37 -0.47
CA SER A 305 -50.29 1.47 -0.57
C SER A 305 -50.62 2.07 0.79
N SER A 306 -51.06 3.33 0.74
CA SER A 306 -52.10 3.95 1.58
C SER A 306 -51.89 4.04 3.10
N MET A 307 -51.60 5.26 3.57
CA MET A 307 -52.39 5.89 4.65
C MET A 307 -52.62 7.39 4.35
N VAL A 308 -53.88 7.67 4.01
CA VAL A 308 -54.82 8.80 4.22
C VAL A 308 -54.28 10.22 4.57
N PRO A 309 -54.85 11.30 3.95
CA PRO A 309 -54.30 12.66 3.94
C PRO A 309 -54.88 13.58 5.02
N PHE A 310 -54.11 14.59 5.47
CA PHE A 310 -54.65 15.76 6.16
C PHE A 310 -54.20 17.06 5.47
N TYR A 311 -55.19 17.63 4.78
CA TYR A 311 -55.37 19.00 4.28
C TYR A 311 -54.44 19.63 3.21
N PRO A 312 -55.02 20.45 2.31
CA PRO A 312 -54.48 20.75 0.99
C PRO A 312 -53.97 22.18 0.92
N HIS A 313 -52.66 22.34 0.93
CA HIS A 313 -51.95 23.37 0.16
C HIS A 313 -50.48 22.98 0.22
N PRO A 314 -49.84 22.55 -0.89
CA PRO A 314 -48.40 22.59 -0.95
C PRO A 314 -48.02 24.07 -0.98
N MET A 315 -47.78 24.67 0.19
CA MET A 315 -46.86 25.80 0.21
C MET A 315 -45.53 25.24 -0.26
N LYS A 316 -45.28 25.43 -1.56
CA LYS A 316 -43.95 25.35 -2.17
C LYS A 316 -43.08 26.39 -1.47
N PHE A 317 -42.54 26.06 -0.31
CA PHE A 317 -41.34 26.73 0.17
C PHE A 317 -40.16 26.03 -0.49
N CYS A 318 -39.83 26.51 -1.70
CA CYS A 318 -38.47 26.38 -2.21
C CYS A 318 -37.56 27.11 -1.21
N PHE A 319 -36.76 26.37 -0.44
CA PHE A 319 -35.46 26.90 -0.05
C PHE A 319 -34.59 26.89 -1.30
N VAL A 320 -34.71 27.97 -2.06
CA VAL A 320 -33.76 28.37 -3.08
C VAL A 320 -32.47 28.72 -2.33
N ILE A 321 -31.49 27.81 -2.34
CA ILE A 321 -30.10 28.27 -2.31
C ILE A 321 -29.97 29.14 -3.55
N HIS A 322 -29.79 30.44 -3.37
CA HIS A 322 -29.74 31.41 -4.46
C HIS A 322 -28.65 31.02 -5.47
N THR A 323 -29.04 30.36 -6.54
CA THR A 323 -28.25 29.97 -7.72
C THR A 323 -27.96 31.15 -8.65
N GLN A 324 -27.94 32.39 -8.12
CA GLN A 324 -27.59 33.59 -8.90
C GLN A 324 -26.16 34.08 -8.68
N ALA A 325 -25.40 33.49 -7.76
CA ALA A 325 -23.94 33.71 -7.67
C ALA A 325 -23.11 32.62 -8.37
N VAL A 326 -23.73 31.53 -8.86
CA VAL A 326 -23.05 30.38 -9.50
C VAL A 326 -23.35 30.32 -11.01
N ARG A 327 -23.48 31.47 -11.66
CA ARG A 327 -23.42 31.54 -13.13
C ARG A 327 -22.03 31.88 -13.68
N THR A 328 -21.04 32.05 -12.80
CA THR A 328 -19.67 32.37 -13.22
C THR A 328 -18.69 31.19 -13.11
N TYR A 329 -19.05 30.09 -12.44
CA TYR A 329 -18.24 28.87 -12.38
C TYR A 329 -19.17 27.64 -12.38
N GLY A 330 -19.21 26.93 -13.51
CA GLY A 330 -20.16 25.85 -13.76
C GLY A 330 -19.75 24.50 -13.18
N GLN A 331 -20.12 24.23 -11.93
CA GLN A 331 -20.21 22.85 -11.40
C GLN A 331 -21.42 22.75 -10.45
N GLU A 332 -22.42 21.94 -10.81
CA GLU A 332 -23.40 21.40 -9.87
C GLU A 332 -22.69 20.33 -9.02
N ILE A 333 -22.47 20.59 -7.73
CA ILE A 333 -21.90 19.59 -6.81
C ILE A 333 -23.04 18.67 -6.37
N HIS A 334 -22.93 17.38 -6.69
CA HIS A 334 -23.96 16.40 -6.32
C HIS A 334 -23.80 15.95 -4.86
N MET A 335 -24.91 15.73 -4.14
CA MET A 335 -24.92 15.25 -2.74
C MET A 335 -24.07 13.98 -2.54
N THR A 336 -23.99 13.12 -3.55
CA THR A 336 -23.15 11.91 -3.54
C THR A 336 -21.65 12.22 -3.44
N GLU A 337 -21.18 13.29 -4.10
CA GLU A 337 -19.79 13.74 -4.06
C GLU A 337 -19.47 14.35 -2.69
N LEU A 338 -20.38 15.16 -2.15
CA LEU A 338 -20.29 15.67 -0.78
C LEU A 338 -20.23 14.54 0.26
N LEU A 339 -21.06 13.51 0.12
CA LEU A 339 -21.07 12.34 1.01
C LEU A 339 -19.87 11.39 0.80
N ASN A 340 -19.06 11.57 -0.26
CA ASN A 340 -17.78 10.89 -0.44
C ASN A 340 -16.64 11.60 0.31
N GLU A 341 -16.71 12.92 0.44
CA GLU A 341 -15.65 13.76 1.02
C GLU A 341 -15.91 14.15 2.48
N LEU A 342 -17.17 14.27 2.90
CA LEU A 342 -17.56 14.76 4.23
C LEU A 342 -18.33 13.72 5.05
N ASP A 343 -18.23 13.84 6.37
CA ASP A 343 -19.16 13.20 7.32
C ASP A 343 -20.11 14.27 7.89
N PHE A 344 -21.41 14.05 7.79
CA PHE A 344 -22.40 14.91 8.44
C PHE A 344 -22.87 14.25 9.73
N TYR A 345 -22.74 14.96 10.85
CA TYR A 345 -23.30 14.54 12.14
C TYR A 345 -24.53 15.42 12.41
N VAL A 346 -25.72 14.82 12.32
CA VAL A 346 -26.98 15.55 12.40
C VAL A 346 -27.66 15.25 13.73
N LEU A 347 -27.88 16.30 14.53
CA LEU A 347 -28.61 16.25 15.80
C LEU A 347 -30.00 16.89 15.60
N PRO A 348 -31.08 16.10 15.47
CA PRO A 348 -32.39 16.63 15.11
C PRO A 348 -33.09 17.39 16.25
N VAL A 349 -32.76 17.10 17.52
CA VAL A 349 -33.35 17.74 18.70
C VAL A 349 -32.30 17.88 19.79
N VAL A 350 -32.13 19.09 20.32
CA VAL A 350 -31.19 19.40 21.41
C VAL A 350 -31.86 19.36 22.79
N ASN A 351 -33.19 19.46 22.90
CA ASN A 351 -33.90 19.62 24.18
C ASN A 351 -34.75 18.38 24.53
N ILE A 352 -34.15 17.39 25.19
CA ILE A 352 -34.87 16.23 25.77
C ILE A 352 -34.23 15.90 27.13
N ASP A 353 -34.93 16.22 28.22
CA ASP A 353 -34.48 15.93 29.59
C ASP A 353 -34.27 14.42 29.80
N GLY A 354 -33.04 14.00 30.10
CA GLY A 354 -32.73 12.68 30.66
C GLY A 354 -32.56 11.52 29.66
N TYR A 355 -32.48 11.77 28.35
CA TYR A 355 -32.24 10.72 27.34
C TYR A 355 -30.85 10.79 26.71
N VAL A 356 -30.39 9.66 26.16
CA VAL A 356 -29.14 9.55 25.40
C VAL A 356 -29.24 10.40 24.12
N TYR A 357 -28.34 11.37 23.94
CA TYR A 357 -28.24 12.14 22.70
C TYR A 357 -27.72 11.24 21.56
N THR A 358 -28.60 10.87 20.64
CA THR A 358 -28.23 10.13 19.43
C THR A 358 -28.17 11.06 18.24
N TRP A 359 -26.97 11.31 17.72
CA TRP A 359 -26.76 11.93 16.41
C TRP A 359 -26.74 10.87 15.31
N THR A 360 -27.23 11.22 14.12
CA THR A 360 -27.12 10.35 12.95
C THR A 360 -25.91 10.76 12.13
N LYS A 361 -24.96 9.83 11.95
CA LYS A 361 -23.87 10.01 10.98
C LYS A 361 -24.41 9.73 9.57
N VAL A 362 -24.36 10.72 8.70
CA VAL A 362 -24.70 10.61 7.27
C VAL A 362 -23.42 10.79 6.46
N GLY A 363 -22.92 9.69 5.88
CA GLY A 363 -21.68 9.65 5.10
C GLY A 363 -21.33 8.21 4.71
N LYS A 364 -20.63 8.00 3.58
CA LYS A 364 -20.18 6.65 3.19
C LYS A 364 -19.17 6.07 4.19
N ALA A 365 -19.28 4.77 4.45
CA ALA A 365 -18.29 4.03 5.23
C ALA A 365 -16.88 4.19 4.64
N LYS A 366 -15.87 4.31 5.51
CA LYS A 366 -14.47 4.52 5.14
C LYS A 366 -13.98 3.29 4.36
N ARG A 367 -13.99 3.34 3.03
CA ARG A 367 -13.25 2.35 2.23
C ARG A 367 -11.77 2.63 2.45
N ASN A 368 -11.03 1.62 2.88
CA ASN A 368 -9.57 1.64 2.78
C ASN A 368 -9.22 2.01 1.35
N LYS A 369 -8.24 2.91 1.22
CA LYS A 369 -7.73 3.31 -0.09
C LYS A 369 -7.32 2.05 -0.87
N PRO A 370 -7.66 1.93 -2.15
CA PRO A 370 -7.16 0.83 -2.96
C PRO A 370 -5.63 0.82 -2.88
N ALA A 371 -5.04 -0.37 -2.88
CA ALA A 371 -3.63 -0.53 -2.64
C ALA A 371 -2.95 -1.40 -3.70
N ILE A 372 -1.68 -1.12 -3.95
CA ILE A 372 -0.78 -1.97 -4.72
C ILE A 372 0.26 -2.53 -3.75
N PHE A 373 0.41 -3.84 -3.73
CA PHE A 373 1.45 -4.50 -2.94
C PHE A 373 2.68 -4.71 -3.83
N ILE A 374 3.86 -4.32 -3.35
CA ILE A 374 5.14 -4.49 -4.02
C ILE A 374 6.11 -5.15 -3.04
N ASP A 375 6.67 -6.29 -3.40
CA ASP A 375 7.73 -6.94 -2.64
C ASP A 375 9.00 -7.14 -3.46
N CYS A 376 10.10 -7.21 -2.75
CA CYS A 376 11.43 -7.39 -3.29
C CYS A 376 12.22 -8.37 -2.41
N GLY A 377 13.29 -8.94 -2.97
CA GLY A 377 14.22 -9.80 -2.24
C GLY A 377 13.60 -11.10 -1.73
N PHE A 378 12.74 -11.73 -2.53
CA PHE A 378 12.32 -13.11 -2.29
C PHE A 378 13.52 -14.07 -2.34
N HIS A 379 14.30 -13.99 -3.42
CA HIS A 379 15.54 -14.72 -3.54
C HIS A 379 16.72 -13.84 -3.14
N ALA A 380 17.54 -14.36 -2.23
CA ALA A 380 18.53 -13.54 -1.54
C ALA A 380 19.63 -12.98 -2.46
N ARG A 381 20.03 -13.72 -3.51
CA ARG A 381 21.08 -13.33 -4.46
C ARG A 381 20.67 -12.23 -5.46
N GLU A 382 19.39 -11.90 -5.56
CA GLU A 382 18.81 -10.98 -6.54
C GLU A 382 18.87 -9.52 -6.06
N TRP A 383 20.08 -9.02 -5.81
CA TRP A 383 20.31 -7.75 -5.10
C TRP A 383 19.70 -6.50 -5.75
N ILE A 384 19.49 -6.52 -7.07
CA ILE A 384 18.84 -5.40 -7.79
C ILE A 384 17.36 -5.23 -7.40
N SER A 385 16.70 -6.30 -6.96
CA SER A 385 15.30 -6.24 -6.51
C SER A 385 15.15 -5.39 -5.23
N PRO A 386 15.83 -5.67 -4.09
CA PRO A 386 15.82 -4.77 -2.93
C PRO A 386 16.27 -3.34 -3.22
N ALA A 387 17.22 -3.15 -4.15
CA ALA A 387 17.65 -1.82 -4.58
C ALA A 387 16.49 -1.06 -5.27
N PHE A 388 15.72 -1.72 -6.14
CA PHE A 388 14.54 -1.14 -6.78
C PHE A 388 13.47 -0.74 -5.77
N CYS A 389 13.11 -1.59 -4.79
CA CYS A 389 12.10 -1.20 -3.79
C CYS A 389 12.51 0.06 -3.01
N GLN A 390 13.79 0.20 -2.67
CA GLN A 390 14.31 1.42 -2.04
C GLN A 390 14.20 2.63 -2.96
N TRP A 391 14.58 2.47 -4.24
CA TRP A 391 14.44 3.51 -5.26
C TRP A 391 12.99 3.94 -5.47
N PHE A 392 12.05 3.00 -5.53
CA PHE A 392 10.63 3.29 -5.67
C PHE A 392 10.13 4.21 -4.54
N VAL A 393 10.46 3.88 -3.28
CA VAL A 393 10.06 4.70 -2.12
C VAL A 393 10.71 6.08 -2.18
N ARG A 394 11.99 6.17 -2.56
CA ARG A 394 12.68 7.44 -2.77
C ARG A 394 11.95 8.29 -3.79
N GLU A 395 11.65 7.75 -4.96
CA GLU A 395 11.03 8.50 -6.05
C GLU A 395 9.60 8.89 -5.71
N ALA A 396 8.84 8.00 -5.05
CA ALA A 396 7.52 8.31 -4.52
C ALA A 396 7.55 9.53 -3.59
N VAL A 397 8.48 9.56 -2.63
CA VAL A 397 8.64 10.70 -1.71
C VAL A 397 9.15 11.95 -2.43
N ARG A 398 10.21 11.82 -3.24
CA ARG A 398 10.90 12.93 -3.90
C ARG A 398 10.02 13.66 -4.90
N THR A 399 9.16 12.93 -5.61
CA THR A 399 8.37 13.47 -6.72
C THR A 399 6.92 13.77 -6.32
N TYR A 400 6.46 13.35 -5.14
CA TYR A 400 5.15 13.75 -4.62
C TYR A 400 5.06 15.27 -4.43
N GLY A 401 4.00 15.87 -4.97
CA GLY A 401 3.80 17.33 -5.00
C GLY A 401 4.62 18.07 -6.06
N GLN A 402 5.47 17.37 -6.82
CA GLN A 402 6.29 17.92 -7.91
C GLN A 402 5.86 17.35 -9.27
N GLU A 403 5.69 16.03 -9.35
CA GLU A 403 5.17 15.35 -10.54
C GLU A 403 3.69 15.04 -10.37
N ILE A 404 2.88 15.52 -11.31
CA ILE A 404 1.42 15.36 -11.27
C ILE A 404 1.00 13.88 -11.18
N HIS A 405 1.59 13.02 -12.02
CA HIS A 405 1.25 11.59 -12.04
C HIS A 405 1.60 10.88 -10.72
N MET A 406 2.78 11.11 -10.13
CA MET A 406 3.10 10.49 -8.83
C MET A 406 2.20 11.03 -7.72
N THR A 407 1.86 12.32 -7.77
CA THR A 407 0.98 12.96 -6.80
C THR A 407 -0.42 12.36 -6.85
N GLU A 408 -1.00 12.18 -8.04
CA GLU A 408 -2.30 11.53 -8.26
C GLU A 408 -2.29 10.08 -7.77
N LEU A 409 -1.28 9.29 -8.17
CA LEU A 409 -1.13 7.92 -7.71
C LEU A 409 -1.08 7.85 -6.18
N LEU A 410 -0.27 8.67 -5.52
CA LEU A 410 -0.15 8.65 -4.07
C LEU A 410 -1.33 9.33 -3.36
N ASN A 411 -2.19 10.08 -4.05
CA ASN A 411 -3.45 10.59 -3.49
C ASN A 411 -4.56 9.53 -3.54
N GLU A 412 -4.57 8.67 -4.54
CA GLU A 412 -5.67 7.72 -4.80
C GLU A 412 -5.33 6.24 -4.50
N LEU A 413 -4.05 5.87 -4.50
CA LEU A 413 -3.54 4.55 -4.11
C LEU A 413 -2.62 4.56 -2.88
N ASP A 414 -2.66 3.50 -2.10
CA ASP A 414 -1.61 3.16 -1.13
C ASP A 414 -0.66 2.14 -1.75
N PHE A 415 0.65 2.27 -1.54
CA PHE A 415 1.64 1.27 -1.92
C PHE A 415 2.16 0.60 -0.65
N TYR A 416 1.97 -0.71 -0.54
CA TYR A 416 2.61 -1.52 0.49
C TYR A 416 3.91 -2.06 -0.09
N VAL A 417 5.04 -1.52 0.36
CA VAL A 417 6.37 -1.87 -0.15
C VAL A 417 7.12 -2.67 0.90
N LEU A 418 7.46 -3.92 0.58
CA LEU A 418 8.26 -4.83 1.41
C LEU A 418 9.66 -4.97 0.79
N PRO A 419 10.67 -4.21 1.25
CA PRO A 419 11.94 -4.10 0.54
C PRO A 419 12.77 -5.39 0.49
N VAL A 420 12.63 -6.25 1.51
CA VAL A 420 13.31 -7.53 1.59
C VAL A 420 12.38 -8.53 2.27
N VAL A 421 11.89 -9.53 1.53
CA VAL A 421 11.10 -10.64 2.08
C VAL A 421 12.02 -11.61 2.82
N ASN A 422 13.05 -12.10 2.15
CA ASN A 422 13.99 -13.10 2.68
C ASN A 422 15.21 -12.43 3.31
N ILE A 423 15.01 -11.81 4.47
CA ILE A 423 16.06 -11.03 5.14
C ILE A 423 17.21 -11.94 5.59
N ASP A 424 16.93 -13.12 6.13
CA ASP A 424 17.97 -14.02 6.62
C ASP A 424 18.87 -14.52 5.48
N GLY A 425 18.27 -14.90 4.35
CA GLY A 425 19.00 -15.23 3.14
C GLY A 425 19.80 -14.03 2.63
N TYR A 426 19.20 -12.83 2.61
CA TYR A 426 19.90 -11.61 2.18
C TYR A 426 21.15 -11.36 3.02
N VAL A 427 21.05 -11.37 4.35
CA VAL A 427 22.21 -11.25 5.26
C VAL A 427 23.26 -12.33 4.98
N TYR A 428 22.83 -13.57 4.71
CA TYR A 428 23.74 -14.66 4.37
C TYR A 428 24.51 -14.41 3.06
N THR A 429 23.92 -13.73 2.08
CA THR A 429 24.62 -13.33 0.85
C THR A 429 25.69 -12.27 1.05
N TRP A 430 25.51 -11.40 2.04
CA TRP A 430 26.49 -10.38 2.40
C TRP A 430 27.64 -10.93 3.26
N THR A 431 27.41 -12.03 3.97
CA THR A 431 28.32 -12.48 5.04
C THR A 431 28.99 -13.84 4.79
N LYS A 432 28.40 -14.71 3.95
CA LYS A 432 28.82 -16.11 3.81
C LYS A 432 28.89 -16.57 2.35
N ASN A 433 27.75 -16.59 1.66
CA ASN A 433 27.64 -17.12 0.30
C ASN A 433 26.78 -16.20 -0.56
N ARG A 434 27.42 -15.46 -1.47
CA ARG A 434 26.79 -14.48 -2.36
C ARG A 434 25.72 -15.07 -3.29
N MET A 435 25.83 -16.36 -3.62
CA MET A 435 24.93 -17.08 -4.53
C MET A 435 23.78 -17.79 -3.80
N TRP A 436 23.64 -17.60 -2.49
CA TRP A 436 22.53 -18.15 -1.73
C TRP A 436 21.18 -17.59 -2.22
N ARG A 437 20.21 -18.48 -2.43
CA ARG A 437 18.87 -18.15 -2.94
C ARG A 437 17.77 -18.23 -1.87
N LYS A 438 17.77 -19.36 -1.14
CA LYS A 438 16.68 -19.81 -0.25
C LYS A 438 16.58 -19.01 1.05
N THR A 439 15.59 -19.31 1.88
CA THR A 439 15.54 -18.88 3.29
C THR A 439 16.69 -19.50 4.10
N ARG A 440 16.71 -19.28 5.43
CA ARG A 440 17.68 -19.88 6.36
C ARG A 440 17.05 -20.82 7.39
N SER A 441 15.84 -21.30 7.11
CA SER A 441 15.15 -22.24 7.98
C SER A 441 15.89 -23.58 8.09
N THR A 442 15.91 -24.15 9.29
CA THR A 442 16.48 -25.47 9.57
C THR A 442 15.37 -26.46 9.88
N GLN A 443 15.56 -27.72 9.50
CA GLN A 443 14.59 -28.79 9.72
C GLN A 443 15.27 -30.01 10.32
N ALA A 444 14.59 -30.66 11.27
CA ALA A 444 15.09 -31.88 11.88
C ALA A 444 15.19 -33.01 10.82
N GLY A 445 16.28 -33.78 10.87
CA GLY A 445 16.50 -34.91 9.96
C GLY A 445 17.23 -34.59 8.65
N THR A 446 17.59 -33.33 8.40
CA THR A 446 18.43 -32.92 7.26
C THR A 446 19.52 -31.94 7.70
N SER A 447 20.68 -31.98 7.04
CA SER A 447 21.74 -30.97 7.20
C SER A 447 21.59 -29.79 6.22
N CYS A 448 20.73 -29.93 5.21
CA CYS A 448 20.46 -28.88 4.23
C CYS A 448 19.56 -27.79 4.82
N VAL A 449 19.82 -26.54 4.44
CA VAL A 449 19.20 -25.35 5.01
C VAL A 449 18.38 -24.61 3.97
N GLY A 450 17.25 -24.06 4.38
CA GLY A 450 16.44 -23.14 3.60
C GLY A 450 15.47 -23.81 2.63
N ILE A 451 14.39 -23.08 2.37
CA ILE A 451 13.31 -23.39 1.44
C ILE A 451 13.29 -22.29 0.37
N ASP A 452 12.91 -22.64 -0.86
CA ASP A 452 12.65 -21.63 -1.89
C ASP A 452 11.35 -20.90 -1.52
N PRO A 453 11.42 -19.61 -1.11
CA PRO A 453 10.24 -18.90 -0.66
C PRO A 453 9.23 -18.68 -1.79
N ASN A 454 9.63 -18.70 -3.07
CA ASN A 454 8.72 -18.59 -4.21
C ASN A 454 8.30 -19.97 -4.77
N ARG A 455 8.49 -21.04 -4.00
CA ARG A 455 7.88 -22.38 -4.20
C ARG A 455 7.00 -22.80 -3.02
N ASN A 456 6.80 -21.89 -2.06
CA ASN A 456 6.21 -22.20 -0.77
C ASN A 456 4.75 -21.69 -0.62
N PHE A 457 4.18 -20.98 -1.59
CA PHE A 457 2.78 -20.53 -1.50
C PHE A 457 1.78 -21.61 -1.86
N ALA A 458 0.53 -21.45 -1.40
CA ALA A 458 -0.56 -22.39 -1.63
C ALA A 458 -1.19 -22.25 -3.03
N ALA A 459 -0.39 -22.39 -4.09
CA ALA A 459 -0.83 -22.34 -5.50
C ALA A 459 -0.20 -23.49 -6.29
N GLY A 460 -0.96 -24.58 -6.52
CA GLY A 460 -0.41 -25.83 -7.09
C GLY A 460 0.76 -26.41 -6.27
N TRP A 461 0.81 -26.14 -4.96
CA TRP A 461 2.02 -26.25 -4.14
C TRP A 461 2.76 -27.58 -4.33
N CYS A 462 4.02 -27.46 -4.75
CA CYS A 462 4.95 -28.58 -4.94
C CYS A 462 4.51 -29.66 -5.96
N GLU A 463 3.56 -29.35 -6.86
CA GLU A 463 3.10 -30.28 -7.91
C GLU A 463 4.05 -30.32 -9.12
N VAL A 464 4.59 -29.18 -9.55
CA VAL A 464 5.48 -29.07 -10.71
C VAL A 464 6.50 -27.93 -10.52
N GLY A 465 7.69 -28.06 -11.14
CA GLY A 465 8.71 -27.01 -11.13
C GLY A 465 9.24 -26.67 -9.73
N ALA A 466 9.13 -27.61 -8.80
CA ALA A 466 9.62 -27.53 -7.43
C ALA A 466 10.13 -28.90 -6.98
N SER A 467 10.92 -28.93 -5.92
CA SER A 467 11.51 -30.17 -5.39
C SER A 467 11.03 -30.48 -3.98
N LYS A 468 10.92 -31.77 -3.66
CA LYS A 468 10.72 -32.26 -2.28
C LYS A 468 12.03 -32.54 -1.55
N ASN A 469 13.17 -32.48 -2.25
CA ASN A 469 14.49 -32.68 -1.65
C ASN A 469 14.93 -31.39 -0.92
N PRO A 470 15.16 -31.42 0.41
CA PRO A 470 15.60 -30.26 1.19
C PRO A 470 16.90 -29.59 0.70
N CYS A 471 17.75 -30.33 -0.02
CA CYS A 471 19.00 -29.83 -0.56
C CYS A 471 18.86 -29.13 -1.91
N SER A 472 17.70 -29.25 -2.56
CA SER A 472 17.44 -28.56 -3.83
C SER A 472 17.25 -27.06 -3.62
N ASP A 473 17.69 -26.27 -4.59
CA ASP A 473 17.46 -24.81 -4.63
C ASP A 473 15.99 -24.45 -4.83
N THR A 474 15.18 -25.37 -5.37
CA THR A 474 13.74 -25.21 -5.60
C THR A 474 12.90 -26.00 -4.59
N TYR A 475 13.48 -26.30 -3.43
CA TYR A 475 12.80 -27.04 -2.38
C TYR A 475 11.55 -26.30 -1.88
N CYS A 476 10.38 -26.93 -1.99
CA CYS A 476 9.08 -26.31 -1.74
C CYS A 476 8.68 -26.19 -0.26
N GLY A 477 9.47 -26.78 0.64
CA GLY A 477 9.19 -26.88 2.07
C GLY A 477 8.33 -28.09 2.45
N PRO A 478 8.08 -28.29 3.77
CA PRO A 478 7.27 -29.40 4.27
C PRO A 478 5.76 -29.18 4.12
N ALA A 479 5.32 -27.92 3.95
CA ALA A 479 3.93 -27.53 3.79
C ALA A 479 3.85 -26.18 3.04
N PRO A 480 2.71 -25.83 2.41
CA PRO A 480 2.52 -24.48 1.92
C PRO A 480 2.52 -23.50 3.10
N GLU A 481 3.17 -22.34 2.91
CA GLU A 481 3.38 -21.30 3.90
C GLU A 481 4.10 -21.81 5.16
N SER A 482 4.99 -22.78 5.01
CA SER A 482 5.83 -23.27 6.12
C SER A 482 6.87 -22.25 6.58
N GLU A 483 7.32 -21.38 5.67
CA GLU A 483 8.29 -20.34 5.99
C GLU A 483 7.61 -19.20 6.73
N LYS A 484 8.23 -18.70 7.81
CA LYS A 484 7.65 -17.60 8.58
C LYS A 484 7.49 -16.34 7.73
N GLU A 485 8.41 -16.15 6.78
CA GLU A 485 8.47 -15.04 5.86
C GLU A 485 7.29 -15.07 4.88
N THR A 486 7.07 -16.21 4.21
CA THR A 486 5.95 -16.39 3.27
C THR A 486 4.62 -16.37 4.00
N LYS A 487 4.57 -16.95 5.20
CA LYS A 487 3.38 -16.93 6.06
C LYS A 487 2.99 -15.52 6.47
N ALA A 488 3.94 -14.70 6.94
CA ALA A 488 3.70 -13.32 7.33
C ALA A 488 3.18 -12.47 6.16
N LEU A 489 3.76 -12.65 4.98
CA LEU A 489 3.30 -11.98 3.76
C LEU A 489 1.87 -12.43 3.38
N ALA A 490 1.62 -13.73 3.34
CA ALA A 490 0.31 -14.29 2.98
C ALA A 490 -0.79 -13.86 3.97
N ASP A 491 -0.49 -13.86 5.28
CA ASP A 491 -1.40 -13.38 6.32
C ASP A 491 -1.69 -11.89 6.17
N PHE A 492 -0.67 -11.07 5.89
CA PHE A 492 -0.88 -9.64 5.64
C PHE A 492 -1.78 -9.39 4.44
N ILE A 493 -1.54 -10.07 3.32
CA ILE A 493 -2.34 -9.92 2.10
C ILE A 493 -3.78 -10.38 2.34
N ARG A 494 -4.01 -11.54 2.97
CA ARG A 494 -5.36 -12.01 3.33
C ARG A 494 -6.10 -11.00 4.20
N ASN A 495 -5.44 -10.42 5.19
CA ASN A 495 -6.03 -9.42 6.09
C ASN A 495 -6.35 -8.08 5.39
N ASN A 496 -5.74 -7.81 4.24
CA ASN A 496 -5.90 -6.56 3.48
C ASN A 496 -6.48 -6.77 2.08
N LEU A 497 -7.01 -7.97 1.80
CA LEU A 497 -7.42 -8.41 0.46
C LEU A 497 -8.49 -7.51 -0.16
N SER A 498 -9.40 -6.97 0.65
CA SER A 498 -10.44 -6.06 0.17
C SER A 498 -9.89 -4.76 -0.43
N SER A 499 -8.70 -4.34 0.00
CA SER A 499 -8.04 -3.11 -0.47
C SER A 499 -6.98 -3.34 -1.53
N ILE A 500 -6.26 -4.46 -1.50
CA ILE A 500 -5.19 -4.73 -2.47
C ILE A 500 -5.80 -5.06 -3.83
N LYS A 501 -5.41 -4.29 -4.85
CA LYS A 501 -5.92 -4.41 -6.23
C LYS A 501 -4.90 -4.96 -7.20
N ALA A 502 -3.62 -4.77 -6.90
CA ALA A 502 -2.50 -5.33 -7.65
C ALA A 502 -1.39 -5.86 -6.72
N TYR A 503 -0.66 -6.86 -7.19
CA TYR A 503 0.47 -7.50 -6.53
C TYR A 503 1.65 -7.55 -7.52
N LEU A 504 2.77 -6.92 -7.18
CA LEU A 504 3.97 -6.85 -7.99
C LEU A 504 5.13 -7.47 -7.20
N THR A 505 5.58 -8.65 -7.60
CA THR A 505 6.79 -9.26 -7.02
C THR A 505 7.99 -9.00 -7.93
N ILE A 506 9.09 -8.54 -7.34
CA ILE A 506 10.27 -8.08 -8.07
C ILE A 506 11.42 -9.06 -7.86
N HIS A 507 11.96 -9.55 -8.97
CA HIS A 507 13.00 -10.57 -9.08
C HIS A 507 14.10 -10.16 -10.07
N SER A 508 15.14 -10.98 -10.20
CA SER A 508 16.12 -10.88 -11.28
C SER A 508 16.76 -12.25 -11.52
N TYR A 509 17.32 -12.56 -12.68
CA TYR A 509 17.48 -11.74 -13.87
C TYR A 509 16.74 -12.41 -15.03
N SER A 510 16.41 -11.64 -16.07
CA SER A 510 16.15 -12.13 -17.44
C SER A 510 15.52 -11.07 -18.33
N GLN A 511 15.12 -9.90 -17.79
CA GLN A 511 14.31 -8.90 -18.47
C GLN A 511 12.97 -9.49 -18.95
N MET A 512 12.14 -9.94 -18.00
CA MET A 512 10.80 -10.46 -18.25
C MET A 512 9.75 -9.76 -17.39
N LEU A 513 8.55 -9.59 -17.93
CA LEU A 513 7.35 -9.19 -17.17
C LEU A 513 6.31 -10.30 -17.31
N LEU A 514 6.22 -11.12 -16.28
CA LEU A 514 5.37 -12.31 -16.25
C LEU A 514 4.06 -12.01 -15.53
N TYR A 515 3.04 -12.80 -15.85
CA TYR A 515 1.77 -12.83 -15.13
C TYR A 515 1.28 -14.29 -15.02
N PRO A 516 0.30 -14.57 -14.15
CA PRO A 516 -0.23 -15.92 -13.99
C PRO A 516 -0.72 -16.57 -15.30
N TYR A 517 -0.74 -17.89 -15.42
CA TYR A 517 -0.26 -18.84 -14.41
C TYR A 517 1.16 -19.32 -14.69
N SER A 518 1.88 -19.66 -13.61
CA SER A 518 3.16 -20.36 -13.63
C SER A 518 3.01 -21.83 -13.24
N TYR A 519 2.09 -22.19 -12.36
CA TYR A 519 1.89 -23.60 -11.94
C TYR A 519 1.13 -24.47 -12.96
N THR A 520 0.56 -23.88 -14.01
CA THR A 520 -0.25 -24.58 -15.02
C THR A 520 -0.22 -23.85 -16.37
N TYR A 521 -0.46 -24.58 -17.46
CA TYR A 521 -0.63 -24.01 -18.80
C TYR A 521 -2.02 -23.38 -19.03
N ASN A 522 -2.93 -23.47 -18.06
CA ASN A 522 -4.18 -22.72 -18.12
C ASN A 522 -3.90 -21.22 -18.10
N LEU A 523 -4.72 -20.44 -18.78
CA LEU A 523 -4.62 -18.98 -18.78
C LEU A 523 -5.54 -18.37 -17.72
N PRO A 524 -5.16 -17.24 -17.10
CA PRO A 524 -6.02 -16.50 -16.18
C PRO A 524 -7.26 -15.97 -16.92
N LYS A 525 -8.37 -15.78 -16.18
CA LYS A 525 -9.64 -15.35 -16.78
C LYS A 525 -9.54 -14.02 -17.52
N ASN A 526 -8.69 -13.11 -17.03
CA ASN A 526 -8.40 -11.81 -17.63
C ASN A 526 -7.06 -11.78 -18.40
N ASN A 527 -6.61 -12.92 -18.96
CA ASN A 527 -5.36 -13.04 -19.73
C ASN A 527 -5.17 -11.94 -20.80
N VAL A 528 -6.22 -11.63 -21.58
CA VAL A 528 -6.15 -10.61 -22.63
C VAL A 528 -5.83 -9.22 -22.07
N GLU A 529 -6.38 -8.90 -20.89
CA GLU A 529 -6.15 -7.66 -20.17
C GLU A 529 -4.71 -7.63 -19.63
N LEU A 530 -4.28 -8.67 -18.91
CA LEU A 530 -2.93 -8.78 -18.35
C LEU A 530 -1.85 -8.72 -19.43
N ASN A 531 -2.05 -9.41 -20.55
CA ASN A 531 -1.12 -9.38 -21.68
C ASN A 531 -1.01 -7.98 -22.31
N SER A 532 -2.14 -7.29 -22.47
CA SER A 532 -2.17 -5.94 -23.04
C SER A 532 -1.50 -4.94 -22.11
N LEU A 533 -1.73 -5.06 -20.80
CA LEU A 533 -1.09 -4.24 -19.78
C LEU A 533 0.42 -4.50 -19.72
N ALA A 534 0.86 -5.76 -19.70
CA ALA A 534 2.27 -6.12 -19.72
C ALA A 534 2.98 -5.57 -20.96
N LYS A 535 2.35 -5.72 -22.14
CA LYS A 535 2.85 -5.17 -23.41
C LYS A 535 3.05 -3.65 -23.35
N ALA A 536 2.11 -2.93 -22.76
CA ALA A 536 2.20 -1.48 -22.61
C ALA A 536 3.28 -1.08 -21.59
N ALA A 537 3.36 -1.79 -20.46
CA ALA A 537 4.36 -1.56 -19.43
C ALA A 537 5.80 -1.79 -19.92
N VAL A 538 6.07 -2.87 -20.68
CA VAL A 538 7.41 -3.11 -21.24
C VAL A 538 7.78 -2.11 -22.33
N LYS A 539 6.78 -1.57 -23.07
CA LYS A 539 7.01 -0.49 -24.04
C LYS A 539 7.40 0.80 -23.33
N GLU A 540 6.72 1.11 -22.23
CA GLU A 540 7.01 2.28 -21.41
C GLU A 540 8.40 2.16 -20.75
N LEU A 541 8.74 0.98 -20.22
CA LEU A 541 10.09 0.67 -19.70
C LEU A 541 11.17 0.92 -20.76
N ALA A 542 10.98 0.37 -21.97
CA ALA A 542 11.94 0.50 -23.06
C ALA A 542 12.13 1.94 -23.54
N SER A 543 11.21 2.85 -23.24
CA SER A 543 11.24 4.24 -23.73
C SER A 543 12.44 5.04 -23.20
N LEU A 544 12.98 4.67 -22.03
CA LEU A 544 14.05 5.43 -21.37
C LEU A 544 15.44 5.00 -21.83
N HIS A 545 15.74 3.70 -21.72
CA HIS A 545 17.09 3.15 -21.98
C HIS A 545 17.13 2.15 -23.14
N GLY A 546 16.01 1.90 -23.84
CA GLY A 546 15.93 0.93 -24.93
C GLY A 546 15.94 -0.54 -24.48
N THR A 547 15.87 -0.81 -23.18
CA THR A 547 15.94 -2.15 -22.60
C THR A 547 14.73 -2.98 -22.99
N LYS A 548 14.99 -4.18 -23.53
CA LYS A 548 13.94 -5.05 -24.07
C LYS A 548 13.51 -6.09 -23.05
N TYR A 549 12.25 -6.04 -22.66
CA TYR A 549 11.63 -7.07 -21.83
C TYR A 549 10.74 -7.97 -22.69
N THR A 550 10.80 -9.27 -22.41
CA THR A 550 9.77 -10.22 -22.87
C THR A 550 8.62 -10.24 -21.87
N TYR A 551 7.44 -10.69 -22.27
CA TYR A 551 6.27 -10.76 -21.38
C TYR A 551 5.32 -11.87 -21.80
N GLY A 552 4.54 -12.37 -20.84
CA GLY A 552 3.55 -13.42 -21.08
C GLY A 552 3.22 -14.22 -19.81
N PRO A 553 2.39 -15.27 -19.95
CA PRO A 553 2.08 -16.19 -18.86
C PRO A 553 3.34 -16.93 -18.41
N GLY A 554 3.60 -17.00 -17.11
CA GLY A 554 4.81 -17.60 -16.54
C GLY A 554 5.12 -18.99 -17.09
N ALA A 555 4.14 -19.90 -17.11
CA ALA A 555 4.31 -21.28 -17.56
C ALA A 555 4.87 -21.40 -18.99
N THR A 556 4.48 -20.48 -19.88
CA THR A 556 4.87 -20.49 -21.31
C THR A 556 6.03 -19.57 -21.65
N THR A 557 6.26 -18.53 -20.85
CA THR A 557 7.30 -17.52 -21.12
C THR A 557 8.61 -17.88 -20.42
N ILE A 558 8.55 -18.48 -19.23
CA ILE A 558 9.73 -18.94 -18.49
C ILE A 558 9.74 -20.47 -18.42
N TYR A 559 8.91 -21.07 -17.56
CA TYR A 559 8.72 -22.51 -17.38
C TYR A 559 7.63 -22.75 -16.32
N LEU A 560 7.14 -23.99 -16.20
CA LEU A 560 6.24 -24.37 -15.12
C LEU A 560 6.94 -24.25 -13.76
N ALA A 561 6.30 -23.55 -12.83
CA ALA A 561 6.78 -23.32 -11.47
C ALA A 561 5.59 -23.19 -10.52
N ALA A 562 5.44 -24.15 -9.60
CA ALA A 562 4.36 -24.12 -8.63
C ALA A 562 4.76 -23.53 -7.28
N GLY A 563 3.77 -23.05 -6.53
CA GLY A 563 3.95 -22.39 -5.24
C GLY A 563 4.47 -20.96 -5.34
N GLY A 564 4.32 -20.32 -6.51
CA GLY A 564 4.65 -18.92 -6.75
C GLY A 564 3.68 -17.96 -6.06
N SER A 565 4.21 -16.82 -5.63
CA SER A 565 3.45 -15.81 -4.88
C SER A 565 2.46 -15.02 -5.74
N ASP A 566 2.78 -14.79 -7.01
CA ASP A 566 1.94 -14.12 -8.00
C ASP A 566 0.70 -14.94 -8.37
N ASP A 567 0.88 -16.23 -8.64
CA ASP A 567 -0.21 -17.19 -8.86
C ASP A 567 -1.13 -17.26 -7.64
N TRP A 568 -0.55 -17.37 -6.44
CA TRP A 568 -1.31 -17.39 -5.19
C TRP A 568 -2.11 -16.10 -5.00
N ALA A 569 -1.50 -14.92 -5.22
CA ALA A 569 -2.17 -13.64 -5.09
C ALA A 569 -3.35 -13.52 -6.07
N TYR A 570 -3.18 -14.00 -7.31
CA TYR A 570 -4.24 -14.04 -8.31
C TYR A 570 -5.39 -14.97 -7.89
N ASP A 571 -5.07 -16.16 -7.37
CA ASP A 571 -6.05 -17.11 -6.86
C ASP A 571 -6.82 -16.59 -5.63
N GLN A 572 -6.23 -15.67 -4.84
CA GLN A 572 -6.96 -14.94 -3.79
C GLN A 572 -7.94 -13.89 -4.35
N GLY A 573 -7.90 -13.59 -5.65
CA GLY A 573 -8.78 -12.62 -6.31
C GLY A 573 -8.12 -11.27 -6.61
N ILE A 574 -6.80 -11.13 -6.45
CA ILE A 574 -6.07 -9.93 -6.87
C ILE A 574 -5.92 -9.99 -8.40
N LYS A 575 -6.74 -9.24 -9.13
CA LYS A 575 -6.81 -9.31 -10.60
C LYS A 575 -5.51 -9.00 -11.33
N TYR A 576 -4.65 -8.14 -10.76
CA TYR A 576 -3.43 -7.65 -11.39
C TYR A 576 -2.21 -8.17 -10.63
N ALA A 577 -1.81 -9.41 -10.88
CA ALA A 577 -0.62 -10.02 -10.30
C ALA A 577 0.47 -10.16 -11.37
N PHE A 578 1.67 -9.66 -11.08
CA PHE A 578 2.80 -9.67 -12.02
C PHE A 578 4.13 -9.94 -11.32
N THR A 579 5.01 -10.62 -12.04
CA THR A 579 6.39 -10.88 -11.64
C THR A 579 7.35 -10.15 -12.59
N PHE A 580 8.21 -9.31 -12.04
CA PHE A 580 9.29 -8.67 -12.81
C PHE A 580 10.58 -9.45 -12.66
N GLU A 581 11.18 -9.92 -13.75
CA GLU A 581 12.56 -10.38 -13.78
C GLU A 581 13.43 -9.25 -14.34
N LEU A 582 14.15 -8.53 -13.49
CA LEU A 582 14.90 -7.34 -13.86
C LEU A 582 16.15 -7.66 -14.71
N ARG A 583 17.00 -6.65 -14.94
CA ARG A 583 18.25 -6.79 -15.66
C ARG A 583 19.19 -7.82 -15.00
N ASP A 584 20.10 -8.45 -15.76
CA ASP A 584 20.27 -8.36 -17.22
C ASP A 584 19.80 -9.66 -17.91
N GLN A 585 20.40 -10.02 -19.05
CA GLN A 585 20.10 -11.27 -19.77
C GLN A 585 21.19 -12.34 -19.56
N GLY A 586 21.98 -12.23 -18.48
CA GLY A 586 22.99 -13.20 -18.05
C GLY A 586 24.44 -12.75 -18.18
N ARG A 587 24.71 -11.55 -18.72
CA ARG A 587 26.10 -11.05 -18.81
C ARG A 587 26.73 -10.92 -17.42
N HIS A 588 26.00 -10.30 -16.50
CA HIS A 588 26.35 -10.25 -15.08
C HIS A 588 25.40 -11.10 -14.24
N GLY A 589 24.19 -11.38 -14.75
CA GLY A 589 23.17 -12.15 -14.03
C GLY A 589 22.88 -11.53 -12.66
N PHE A 590 23.13 -12.28 -11.59
CA PHE A 590 22.93 -11.82 -10.22
C PHE A 590 23.98 -10.81 -9.72
N LEU A 591 25.08 -10.62 -10.46
CA LEU A 591 26.19 -9.73 -10.12
C LEU A 591 26.14 -8.37 -10.86
N LEU A 592 24.94 -7.91 -11.20
CA LEU A 592 24.73 -6.64 -11.88
C LEU A 592 25.48 -5.48 -11.17
N PRO A 593 26.35 -4.71 -11.86
CA PRO A 593 27.16 -3.66 -11.22
C PRO A 593 26.35 -2.51 -10.62
N GLU A 594 26.89 -1.85 -9.60
CA GLU A 594 26.26 -0.68 -8.95
C GLU A 594 25.95 0.45 -9.94
N SER A 595 26.81 0.66 -10.93
CA SER A 595 26.62 1.62 -12.02
C SER A 595 25.34 1.38 -12.84
N GLN A 596 24.77 0.17 -12.83
CA GLN A 596 23.52 -0.16 -13.52
C GLN A 596 22.27 -0.05 -12.64
N ILE A 597 22.41 0.18 -11.33
CA ILE A 597 21.27 0.28 -10.40
C ILE A 597 20.31 1.39 -10.84
N GLN A 598 20.85 2.60 -11.06
CA GLN A 598 20.03 3.76 -11.42
C GLN A 598 19.24 3.51 -12.70
N ALA A 599 19.91 3.10 -13.78
CA ALA A 599 19.24 2.87 -15.07
C ALA A 599 18.15 1.80 -14.97
N THR A 600 18.42 0.70 -14.24
CA THR A 600 17.45 -0.37 -14.01
C THR A 600 16.26 0.11 -13.20
N CYS A 601 16.48 0.93 -12.16
CA CYS A 601 15.40 1.41 -11.31
C CYS A 601 14.54 2.48 -11.99
N GLU A 602 15.14 3.37 -12.79
CA GLU A 602 14.42 4.40 -13.54
C GLU A 602 13.47 3.79 -14.58
N GLU A 603 13.94 2.84 -15.38
CA GLU A 603 13.07 2.19 -16.40
C GLU A 603 11.97 1.34 -15.76
N THR A 604 12.28 0.64 -14.67
CA THR A 604 11.29 -0.20 -13.95
C THR A 604 10.22 0.68 -13.29
N LEU A 605 10.60 1.85 -12.77
CA LEU A 605 9.66 2.81 -12.20
C LEU A 605 8.65 3.30 -13.24
N LEU A 606 9.05 3.48 -14.50
CA LEU A 606 8.13 3.86 -15.58
C LEU A 606 7.06 2.77 -15.82
N ALA A 607 7.47 1.50 -15.88
CA ALA A 607 6.54 0.38 -15.98
C ALA A 607 5.57 0.32 -14.79
N VAL A 608 6.10 0.43 -13.56
CA VAL A 608 5.28 0.39 -12.34
C VAL A 608 4.30 1.57 -12.28
N LYS A 609 4.72 2.79 -12.63
CA LYS A 609 3.81 3.96 -12.71
C LYS A 609 2.71 3.74 -13.76
N HIS A 610 3.06 3.19 -14.92
CA HIS A 610 2.08 2.87 -15.97
C HIS A 610 1.04 1.86 -15.48
N MET A 611 1.51 0.76 -14.87
CA MET A 611 0.62 -0.27 -14.31
C MET A 611 -0.25 0.27 -13.18
N ALA A 612 0.31 1.09 -12.29
CA ALA A 612 -0.44 1.72 -11.22
C ALA A 612 -1.53 2.67 -11.74
N GLY A 613 -1.23 3.44 -12.78
CA GLY A 613 -2.22 4.29 -13.47
C GLY A 613 -3.35 3.45 -14.06
N TYR A 614 -3.02 2.35 -14.74
CA TYR A 614 -4.03 1.42 -15.27
C TYR A 614 -4.93 0.85 -14.16
N VAL A 615 -4.34 0.37 -13.06
CA VAL A 615 -5.08 -0.17 -11.91
C VAL A 615 -6.02 0.88 -11.30
N LEU A 616 -5.58 2.13 -11.21
CA LEU A 616 -6.40 3.23 -10.70
C LEU A 616 -7.62 3.50 -11.58
N GLU A 617 -7.49 3.38 -12.89
CA GLU A 617 -8.60 3.53 -13.85
C GLU A 617 -9.55 2.31 -13.88
N HIS A 618 -9.09 1.14 -13.42
CA HIS A 618 -9.79 -0.15 -13.53
C HIS A 618 -10.03 -0.82 -12.16
N LEU A 619 -10.34 -0.02 -11.13
CA LEU A 619 -10.66 -0.51 -9.78
C LEU A 619 -11.90 -1.44 -9.77
N TYR A 620 -11.91 -2.40 -8.83
CA TYR A 620 -12.99 -3.39 -8.65
C TYR A 620 -13.36 -3.65 -7.19
#